data_AF-A0A7R9V8M3-F1
#
_entry.id   AF-A0A7R9V8M3-F1
#
_cell.length_a   1.000
_cell.length_b   1.000
_cell.length_c   1.000
_cell.angle_alpha   90.00
_cell.angle_beta   90.00
_cell.angle_gamma   90.00
#
_symmetry.space_group_name_H-M   'P 1'
#
loop_
_entity.id
_entity.type
_entity.pdbx_description
1 polymer ?
#
loop_
_entity_poly.entity_id
_entity_poly.type
_entity_poly.pdbx_seq_one_letter_code
_entity_poly.pdbx_strand_id
1 'polypeptide(L)'
;PLLEKAATEVLAEHIAHSGGDEDGQPALAQTVQVMVNSSSPLVQSTTRSIRDLSATRISQMVMLTGIITAAARPKHKATSITVQCRTCKSVLTLACKPGLGGAIIPMQ
;
A
#
# COMPACT_ATOMS: atom_id res chain seq x y z
N PRO A 1 3.64 7.42 -0.16
CA PRO A 1 3.23 7.13 1.24
C PRO A 1 4.47 7.35 2.11
N LEU A 2 4.39 8.23 3.12
CA LEU A 2 5.58 8.80 3.78
C LEU A 2 6.26 7.80 4.71
N LEU A 3 5.48 7.03 5.48
CA LEU A 3 6.00 6.10 6.48
C LEU A 3 6.75 4.94 5.83
N GLU A 4 6.20 4.40 4.74
CA GLU A 4 6.80 3.32 3.95
C GLU A 4 8.08 3.78 3.23
N LYS A 5 8.13 5.05 2.79
CA LYS A 5 9.35 5.64 2.22
C LYS A 5 10.45 5.73 3.27
N ALA A 6 10.15 6.33 4.41
CA ALA A 6 11.10 6.44 5.52
C ALA A 6 11.56 5.04 5.99
N ALA A 7 10.65 4.07 6.11
CA ALA A 7 11.00 2.70 6.48
C ALA A 7 11.91 2.03 5.44
N THR A 8 11.70 2.30 4.15
CA THR A 8 12.55 1.79 3.07
C THR A 8 13.95 2.42 3.12
N GLU A 9 14.04 3.73 3.39
CA GLU A 9 15.30 4.45 3.54
C GLU A 9 16.11 3.91 4.73
N VAL A 10 15.48 3.78 5.90
CA VAL A 10 16.12 3.22 7.10
C VAL A 10 16.57 1.77 6.90
N LEU A 11 15.78 0.96 6.19
CA LEU A 11 16.16 -0.42 5.87
C LEU A 11 17.39 -0.46 4.95
N ALA A 12 17.43 0.40 3.93
CA ALA A 12 18.57 0.49 3.02
C ALA A 12 19.85 0.91 3.76
N GLU A 13 19.75 1.88 4.67
CA GLU A 13 20.86 2.28 5.53
C GLU A 13 21.32 1.11 6.41
N HIS A 14 20.41 0.39 7.06
CA HIS A 14 20.75 -0.74 7.93
C HIS A 14 21.47 -1.87 7.18
N ILE A 15 21.00 -2.21 5.98
CA ILE A 15 21.64 -3.21 5.11
C ILE A 15 23.06 -2.77 4.70
N ALA A 16 23.25 -1.49 4.37
CA ALA A 16 24.57 -0.97 4.00
C ALA A 16 25.59 -1.05 5.16
N HIS A 17 25.14 -0.87 6.41
CA HIS A 17 26.01 -0.92 7.59
C HIS A 17 26.27 -2.34 8.11
N SER A 18 25.35 -3.29 7.90
CA SER A 18 25.44 -4.64 8.48
C SER A 18 26.40 -5.59 7.75
N GLY A 19 27.07 -5.11 6.70
CA GLY A 19 27.81 -5.97 5.76
C GLY A 19 26.79 -6.73 4.92
N GLY A 20 26.55 -6.26 3.69
CA GLY A 20 25.57 -6.86 2.79
C GLY A 20 25.78 -8.38 2.65
N ASP A 21 24.69 -9.08 2.32
CA ASP A 21 24.68 -10.54 2.09
C ASP A 21 25.97 -11.01 1.40
N GLU A 22 26.56 -12.09 1.92
CA GLU A 22 27.85 -12.68 1.51
C GLU A 22 27.92 -13.11 0.02
N ASP A 23 26.90 -12.81 -0.78
CA ASP A 23 26.69 -13.23 -2.18
C ASP A 23 26.71 -12.09 -3.23
N GLY A 24 26.98 -10.83 -2.84
CA GLY A 24 27.27 -9.75 -3.81
C GLY A 24 26.13 -9.39 -4.79
N GLN A 25 24.91 -9.88 -4.54
CA GLN A 25 23.74 -9.54 -5.34
C GLN A 25 23.07 -8.29 -4.74
N PRO A 26 22.85 -7.22 -5.52
CA PRO A 26 22.15 -6.05 -5.01
C PRO A 26 20.74 -6.49 -4.59
N ALA A 27 20.46 -6.45 -3.28
CA ALA A 27 19.16 -6.76 -2.74
C ALA A 27 18.11 -5.95 -3.52
N LEU A 28 17.30 -6.65 -4.33
CA LEU A 28 16.25 -6.09 -5.15
C LEU A 28 15.48 -5.07 -4.30
N ALA A 29 15.36 -3.82 -4.73
CA ALA A 29 14.72 -2.76 -3.95
C ALA A 29 13.35 -3.21 -3.41
N GLN A 30 13.32 -3.70 -2.17
CA GLN A 30 12.13 -4.26 -1.56
C GLN A 30 11.31 -3.09 -1.03
N THR A 31 10.11 -2.91 -1.57
CA THR A 31 9.17 -1.93 -1.00
C THR A 31 8.69 -2.45 0.34
N VAL A 32 8.84 -1.65 1.41
CA VAL A 32 8.39 -2.02 2.75
C VAL A 32 6.90 -1.76 2.90
N GLN A 33 6.15 -2.75 3.40
CA GLN A 33 4.75 -2.59 3.78
C GLN A 33 4.65 -2.38 5.29
N VAL A 34 4.07 -1.25 5.70
CA VAL A 34 3.86 -0.93 7.11
C VAL A 34 2.46 -1.33 7.56
N MET A 35 2.37 -2.00 8.70
CA MET A 35 1.10 -2.37 9.36
C MET A 35 1.03 -1.69 10.73
N VAL A 36 -0.09 -1.04 11.02
CA VAL A 36 -0.34 -0.39 12.30
C VAL A 36 -1.30 -1.27 13.10
N ASN A 37 -0.97 -1.53 14.36
CA ASN A 37 -1.84 -2.19 15.32
C ASN A 37 -2.12 -1.26 16.49
N SER A 38 -3.22 -1.52 17.20
CA SER A 38 -3.52 -0.85 18.46
C SER A 38 -3.92 -1.90 19.49
N SER A 39 -3.37 -1.77 20.70
CA SER A 39 -3.69 -2.61 21.85
C SER A 39 -4.86 -2.06 22.68
N SER A 40 -5.45 -0.92 22.27
CA SER A 40 -6.61 -0.36 22.97
C SER A 40 -7.78 -1.35 22.92
N PRO A 41 -8.43 -1.64 24.05
CA PRO A 41 -9.55 -2.56 24.07
C PRO A 41 -10.70 -2.00 23.22
N LEU A 42 -11.27 -2.85 22.36
CA LEU A 42 -12.40 -2.50 21.47
C LEU A 42 -13.60 -1.90 22.20
N VAL A 43 -13.77 -2.21 23.48
CA VAL A 43 -14.80 -1.60 24.33
C VAL A 43 -14.62 -0.08 24.43
N GLN A 44 -13.40 0.44 24.34
CA GLN A 44 -13.14 1.89 24.36
C GLN A 44 -13.23 2.54 22.97
N SER A 45 -13.31 1.75 21.89
CA SER A 45 -13.56 2.25 20.54
C SER A 45 -15.03 2.67 20.38
N THR A 46 -15.28 3.85 19.80
CA THR A 46 -16.63 4.30 19.42
C THR A 46 -17.19 3.52 18.22
N THR A 47 -16.36 2.76 17.52
CA THR A 47 -16.74 1.87 16.41
C THR A 47 -16.58 0.44 16.90
N ARG A 48 -17.68 -0.19 17.32
CA ARG A 48 -17.64 -1.57 17.86
C ARG A 48 -18.24 -2.57 16.88
N SER A 49 -19.19 -2.12 16.06
CA SER A 49 -19.91 -2.93 15.09
C SER A 49 -19.95 -2.26 13.72
N ILE A 50 -20.14 -3.06 12.67
CA ILE A 50 -20.42 -2.56 11.32
C ILE A 50 -21.65 -1.63 11.28
N ARG A 51 -22.57 -1.81 12.23
CA ARG A 51 -23.77 -0.97 12.40
C ARG A 51 -23.45 0.46 12.83
N ASP A 52 -22.28 0.69 13.43
CA ASP A 52 -21.84 2.01 13.88
C ASP A 52 -21.14 2.81 12.76
N LEU A 53 -20.98 2.23 11.56
CA LEU A 53 -20.37 2.93 10.43
C LEU A 53 -21.34 3.97 9.87
N SER A 54 -20.94 5.24 9.90
CA SER A 54 -21.69 6.37 9.34
C SER A 54 -20.76 7.25 8.51
N ALA A 55 -21.34 8.16 7.71
CA ALA A 55 -20.60 9.02 6.78
C ALA A 55 -19.52 9.89 7.46
N THR A 56 -19.68 10.18 8.75
CA THR A 56 -18.69 10.95 9.53
C THR A 56 -17.36 10.22 9.70
N ARG A 57 -17.33 8.90 9.47
CA ARG A 57 -16.12 8.04 9.60
C ARG A 57 -15.46 7.73 8.26
N ILE A 58 -15.89 8.35 7.17
CA ILE A 58 -15.24 8.19 5.86
C ILE A 58 -13.82 8.75 5.95
N SER A 59 -12.85 7.99 5.41
CA SER A 59 -11.42 8.34 5.42
C SER A 59 -10.80 8.43 6.82
N GLN A 60 -11.40 7.82 7.83
CA GLN A 60 -10.85 7.68 9.18
C GLN A 60 -10.46 6.22 9.47
N MET A 61 -9.48 6.02 10.35
CA MET A 61 -9.09 4.69 10.81
C MET A 61 -10.13 4.15 11.79
N VAL A 62 -10.64 2.94 11.54
CA VAL A 62 -11.62 2.26 12.39
C VAL A 62 -11.14 0.86 12.74
N MET A 63 -11.53 0.37 13.91
CA MET A 63 -11.28 -1.01 14.33
C MET A 63 -12.63 -1.72 14.48
N LEU A 64 -12.80 -2.86 13.82
CA LEU A 64 -14.05 -3.63 13.82
C LEU A 64 -13.76 -5.11 14.06
N THR A 65 -14.67 -5.79 14.73
CA THR A 65 -14.66 -7.26 14.87
C THR A 65 -15.76 -7.92 14.05
N GLY A 66 -15.51 -9.16 13.64
CA GLY A 66 -16.46 -9.95 12.87
C GLY A 66 -15.92 -11.34 12.54
N ILE A 67 -16.72 -12.11 11.81
CA ILE A 67 -16.35 -13.42 11.27
C ILE A 67 -16.15 -13.31 9.75
N ILE A 68 -15.17 -14.02 9.21
CA ILE A 68 -14.92 -14.07 7.76
C ILE A 68 -15.75 -15.21 7.17
N THR A 69 -16.72 -14.89 6.31
CA THR A 69 -17.61 -15.89 5.68
C THR A 69 -17.21 -16.24 4.26
N ALA A 70 -16.47 -15.38 3.57
CA ALA A 70 -16.02 -15.58 2.20
C ALA A 70 -14.72 -14.79 1.92
N ALA A 71 -13.92 -15.28 0.98
CA ALA A 71 -12.73 -14.60 0.47
C ALA A 71 -12.63 -14.77 -1.06
N ALA A 72 -12.19 -13.72 -1.75
CA ALA A 72 -11.93 -13.78 -3.19
C ALA A 72 -10.55 -14.38 -3.47
N ARG A 73 -10.38 -14.96 -4.66
CA ARG A 73 -9.06 -15.42 -5.14
C ARG A 73 -8.12 -14.22 -5.34
N PRO A 74 -6.81 -14.37 -5.10
CA PRO A 74 -5.82 -13.32 -5.35
C PRO A 74 -5.91 -12.82 -6.79
N LYS A 75 -5.93 -11.50 -6.94
CA LYS A 75 -5.89 -10.81 -8.23
C LYS A 75 -4.71 -9.85 -8.24
N HIS A 76 -4.22 -9.56 -9.44
CA HIS A 76 -3.07 -8.70 -9.63
C HIS A 76 -3.55 -7.24 -9.60
N LYS A 77 -2.78 -6.36 -8.98
CA LYS A 77 -3.01 -4.91 -9.03
C LYS A 77 -1.69 -4.22 -9.34
N ALA A 78 -1.65 -3.49 -10.44
CA ALA A 78 -0.48 -2.69 -10.80
C ALA A 78 -0.31 -1.52 -9.82
N THR A 79 0.94 -1.27 -9.41
CA THR A 79 1.35 -0.09 -8.62
C THR A 79 1.79 1.07 -9.52
N SER A 80 2.35 0.73 -10.69
CA SER A 80 2.73 1.65 -11.74
C SER A 80 2.38 1.02 -13.09
N ILE A 81 1.97 1.85 -14.05
CA ILE A 81 1.78 1.45 -15.44
C ILE A 81 2.61 2.35 -16.34
N THR A 82 3.14 1.78 -17.41
CA THR A 82 3.83 2.54 -18.46
C THR A 82 2.96 2.49 -19.70
N VAL A 83 2.59 3.67 -20.21
CA VAL A 83 1.76 3.81 -21.41
C VAL A 83 2.58 4.45 -22.52
N GLN A 84 2.27 4.09 -23.77
CA GLN A 84 2.94 4.65 -24.94
C GLN A 84 1.91 5.24 -25.90
N CYS A 85 2.12 6.48 -26.33
CA CYS A 85 1.30 7.10 -27.36
C CYS A 85 1.48 6.37 -28.69
N ARG A 86 0.38 6.05 -29.36
CA ARG A 86 0.38 5.31 -30.63
C ARG A 86 1.08 6.07 -31.75
N THR A 87 0.90 7.39 -31.80
CA THR A 87 1.31 8.27 -32.91
C THR A 87 2.74 8.76 -32.75
N CYS A 88 3.05 9.46 -31.65
CA CYS A 88 4.37 10.06 -31.44
C CYS A 88 5.36 9.14 -30.70
N LYS A 89 4.94 7.94 -30.30
CA LYS A 89 5.74 6.96 -29.54
C LYS A 89 6.25 7.44 -28.18
N SER A 90 5.79 8.60 -27.70
CA SER A 90 6.09 9.11 -26.36
C SER A 90 5.66 8.10 -25.30
N VAL A 91 6.51 7.89 -24.29
CA VAL A 91 6.31 6.94 -23.20
C VAL A 91 6.10 7.72 -21.91
N LEU A 92 5.07 7.36 -21.15
CA LEU A 92 4.73 7.98 -19.87
C LEU A 92 4.50 6.90 -18.81
N THR A 93 5.13 7.07 -17.65
CA THR A 93 4.92 6.21 -16.49
C THR A 93 3.94 6.86 -15.53
N LEU A 94 2.86 6.17 -15.19
CA LEU A 94 1.78 6.65 -14.33
C LEU A 94 1.70 5.78 -13.06
N ALA A 95 1.73 6.43 -11.89
CA ALA A 95 1.50 5.77 -10.62
C ALA A 95 0.01 5.44 -10.44
N CYS A 96 -0.31 4.20 -10.08
CA CYS A 96 -1.68 3.79 -9.77
C CYS A 96 -2.03 4.16 -8.32
N LYS A 97 -3.21 4.73 -8.11
CA LYS A 97 -3.68 5.00 -6.74
C LYS A 97 -3.90 3.67 -5.98
N PRO A 98 -3.50 3.59 -4.70
CA PRO A 98 -3.78 2.42 -3.87
C PRO A 98 -5.28 2.25 -3.64
N GLY A 99 -5.68 1.06 -3.20
CA GLY A 99 -7.09 0.70 -3.00
C GLY A 99 -7.82 0.30 -4.28
N LEU A 100 -9.11 0.61 -4.37
CA LEU A 100 -9.98 0.17 -5.47
C LEU A 100 -10.00 1.13 -6.68
N GLY A 101 -9.25 2.23 -6.60
CA GLY A 101 -9.13 3.18 -7.72
C GLY A 101 -8.32 2.60 -8.89
N GLY A 102 -8.73 2.95 -10.11
CA GLY A 102 -7.99 2.70 -11.35
C GLY A 102 -6.93 3.76 -11.64
N ALA A 103 -6.25 3.62 -12.77
CA ALA A 103 -5.36 4.64 -13.32
C ALA A 103 -6.11 5.50 -14.36
N ILE A 104 -5.87 6.81 -14.35
CA ILE A 104 -6.42 7.73 -15.34
C ILE A 104 -5.38 7.85 -16.46
N ILE A 105 -5.76 7.44 -17.66
CA ILE A 105 -4.89 7.52 -18.85
C ILE A 105 -5.17 8.87 -19.52
N PRO A 106 -4.14 9.71 -19.74
CA PRO A 106 -4.29 10.96 -20.47
C PRO A 106 -4.64 10.70 -21.94
N MET A 107 -5.50 11.55 -22.50
CA MET A 107 -6.05 11.41 -23.86
C MET A 107 -5.32 12.25 -24.93
N GLN A 108 -4.10 12.75 -24.64
CA GLN A 108 -3.35 13.64 -25.55
C GLN A 108 -2.32 12.90 -26.41
#